data_AF-A0A6M0G0Q9-F1
#
_entry.id   AF-A0A6M0G0Q9-F1
#
_cell.length_a   1.000
_cell.length_b   1.000
_cell.length_c   1.000
_cell.angle_alpha   90.00
_cell.angle_beta   90.00
_cell.angle_gamma   90.00
#
_symmetry.space_group_name_H-M   'P 1'
#
loop_
_entity.id
_entity.type
_entity.pdbx_description
1 polymer ?
#
loop_
_entity_poly.entity_id
_entity_poly.type
_entity_poly.pdbx_seq_one_letter_code
_entity_poly.pdbx_strand_id
1 'polypeptide(L)'
;MNKLFKQILRLSLILTTVNLLMGCSVLLKGKTEAKKAPPVPTLPVVSPALKTAINDLQDLKIKSEGEYGIKLREYEDKLKEITPVAQIAQGDEEALAAMRSALEGHRLALEFWQCDHLSGYEQLHQCRDQALQGIFDKYPEIKEQALAIAQEENSSFISAGLDQQSLLEAIWSKANENASIAHQIIYPPLDLTNTVTEEK
;
A
#
# COMPACT_ATOMS: atom_id res chain seq x y z
N MET A 1 -7.13 3.05 35.35
CA MET A 1 -6.13 4.14 35.21
C MET A 1 -4.81 3.67 35.82
N ASN A 2 -3.69 3.97 35.17
CA ASN A 2 -2.29 3.62 35.52
C ASN A 2 -1.79 2.24 35.10
N LYS A 3 -1.40 2.14 33.82
CA LYS A 3 -0.22 1.39 33.32
C LYS A 3 0.10 1.71 31.85
N LEU A 4 -0.88 2.23 31.11
CA LEU A 4 -0.80 2.55 29.67
C LEU A 4 -0.13 3.89 29.30
N PHE A 5 0.22 4.75 30.25
CA PHE A 5 0.76 6.09 29.93
C PHE A 5 2.30 6.21 29.94
N LYS A 6 3.03 5.14 30.29
CA LYS A 6 4.51 5.19 30.47
C LYS A 6 5.35 4.73 29.28
N GLN A 7 4.75 4.17 28.23
CA GLN A 7 5.50 3.68 27.05
C GLN A 7 5.55 4.67 25.89
N ILE A 8 4.72 5.72 25.89
CA ILE A 8 4.66 6.73 24.79
C ILE A 8 5.77 7.81 24.92
N LEU A 9 6.62 7.75 25.96
CA LEU A 9 7.61 8.79 26.26
C LEU A 9 9.08 8.30 26.20
N ARG A 10 9.44 7.50 25.18
CA ARG A 10 10.83 7.02 24.98
C ARG A 10 11.35 7.08 23.53
N LEU A 11 10.87 8.02 22.72
CA LEU A 11 11.58 8.42 21.51
C LEU A 11 11.84 9.93 21.54
N SER A 12 12.86 10.32 22.28
CA SER A 12 13.48 11.63 22.10
C SER A 12 14.96 11.56 22.49
N LEU A 13 15.78 11.93 21.51
CA LEU A 13 17.15 12.42 21.62
C LEU A 13 18.31 11.43 21.74
N ILE A 14 19.43 11.83 21.12
CA ILE A 14 20.82 11.31 21.12
C ILE A 14 21.13 10.53 19.81
N LEU A 15 22.09 10.88 18.93
CA LEU A 15 23.22 11.81 18.99
C LEU A 15 23.69 12.20 17.57
N THR A 16 24.30 13.37 17.54
CA THR A 16 25.03 14.11 16.51
C THR A 16 26.29 13.46 15.92
N THR A 17 26.49 13.72 14.61
CA THR A 17 27.72 14.06 13.85
C THR A 17 29.03 13.29 14.08
N VAL A 18 29.57 12.71 13.01
CA VAL A 18 31.03 12.74 12.70
C VAL A 18 31.22 13.11 11.23
N ASN A 19 31.62 14.37 11.00
CA ASN A 19 32.26 14.80 9.77
C ASN A 19 33.70 14.27 9.79
N LEU A 20 34.13 13.56 8.76
CA LEU A 20 35.55 13.41 8.46
C LEU A 20 35.81 13.81 7.00
N LEU A 21 36.46 14.97 6.88
CA LEU A 21 37.10 15.51 5.69
C LEU A 21 38.34 14.69 5.34
N MET A 22 38.36 14.11 4.13
CA MET A 22 39.52 13.86 3.26
C MET A 22 38.93 13.49 1.89
N GLY A 23 39.25 14.07 0.73
CA GLY A 23 40.26 15.01 0.29
C GLY A 23 40.24 15.00 -1.26
N CYS A 24 41.14 15.81 -1.83
CA CYS A 24 41.54 15.90 -3.24
C CYS A 24 40.72 16.79 -4.21
N SER A 25 41.33 17.95 -4.44
CA SER A 25 41.17 18.85 -5.57
C SER A 25 41.37 18.15 -6.91
N VAL A 26 40.43 18.32 -7.84
CA VAL A 26 40.73 18.26 -9.27
C VAL A 26 40.23 19.54 -9.93
N LEU A 27 41.21 20.28 -10.42
CA LEU A 27 41.14 21.50 -11.18
C LEU A 27 40.64 21.14 -12.59
N LEU A 28 39.36 21.39 -12.90
CA LEU A 28 38.82 21.21 -14.25
C LEU A 28 38.61 22.57 -14.92
N LYS A 29 39.45 22.78 -15.94
CA LYS A 29 39.43 23.87 -16.92
C LYS A 29 38.03 24.17 -17.41
N GLY A 30 37.70 25.46 -17.42
CA GLY A 30 36.54 26.00 -18.11
C GLY A 30 36.52 25.61 -19.60
N LYS A 31 35.40 25.02 -20.01
CA LYS A 31 34.90 25.06 -21.37
C LYS A 31 33.49 25.64 -21.25
N THR A 32 33.31 26.85 -21.75
CA THR A 32 32.00 27.46 -21.96
C THR A 32 31.28 26.66 -23.05
N GLU A 33 30.68 25.54 -22.67
CA GLU A 33 29.63 24.92 -23.48
C GLU A 33 28.33 25.67 -23.19
N ALA A 34 27.67 26.08 -24.27
CA ALA A 34 26.36 26.70 -24.22
C ALA A 34 25.45 25.88 -23.30
N LYS A 35 24.93 26.53 -22.27
CA LYS A 35 24.02 25.98 -21.28
C LYS A 35 22.77 25.48 -22.02
N LYS A 36 22.79 24.22 -22.45
CA LYS A 36 21.58 23.52 -22.90
C LYS A 36 20.60 23.65 -21.73
N ALA A 37 19.42 24.21 -21.99
CA ALA A 37 18.36 24.23 -21.00
C ALA A 37 18.24 22.81 -20.40
N PRO A 38 18.12 22.68 -19.07
CA PRO A 38 17.90 21.37 -18.47
C PRO A 38 16.74 20.71 -19.21
N PRO A 39 16.86 19.42 -19.59
CA PRO A 39 15.76 18.72 -20.23
C PRO A 39 14.55 18.88 -19.32
N VAL A 40 13.49 19.49 -19.86
CA VAL A 40 12.19 19.55 -19.19
C VAL A 40 11.88 18.11 -18.79
N PRO A 41 11.63 17.79 -17.51
CA PRO A 41 11.24 16.45 -17.11
C PRO A 41 10.01 16.08 -17.93
N THR A 42 10.17 15.20 -18.91
CA THR A 42 9.04 14.57 -19.57
C THR A 42 8.37 13.74 -18.49
N LEU A 43 7.24 14.23 -17.99
CA LEU A 43 6.37 13.47 -17.11
C LEU A 43 6.17 12.08 -17.74
N PRO A 44 6.31 11.00 -16.95
CA PRO A 44 6.06 9.66 -17.48
C PRO A 44 4.69 9.64 -18.14
N VAL A 45 4.61 9.07 -19.34
CA VAL A 45 3.35 8.98 -20.08
C VAL A 45 2.46 7.97 -19.34
N VAL A 46 1.64 8.47 -18.42
CA VAL A 46 0.67 7.66 -17.65
C VAL A 46 -0.49 7.32 -18.56
N SER A 47 -0.73 6.03 -18.82
CA SER A 47 -1.84 5.62 -19.67
C SER A 47 -3.20 5.91 -19.01
N PRO A 48 -4.27 6.14 -19.80
CA PRO A 48 -5.62 6.25 -19.24
C PRO A 48 -6.02 5.03 -18.41
N ALA A 49 -5.62 3.83 -18.83
CA ALA A 49 -5.89 2.59 -18.09
C ALA A 49 -5.22 2.58 -16.70
N LEU A 50 -3.98 3.06 -16.59
CA LEU A 50 -3.30 3.18 -15.30
C LEU A 50 -4.03 4.16 -14.37
N LYS A 51 -4.46 5.31 -14.90
CA LYS A 51 -5.24 6.30 -14.12
C LYS A 51 -6.56 5.73 -13.65
N THR A 52 -7.31 5.08 -14.55
CA THR A 52 -8.60 4.47 -14.24
C THR A 52 -8.45 3.39 -13.17
N ALA A 53 -7.52 2.45 -13.34
CA ALA A 53 -7.32 1.39 -12.35
C ALA A 53 -6.95 1.93 -10.96
N ILE A 54 -6.06 2.94 -10.89
CA ILE A 54 -5.67 3.56 -9.61
C ILE A 54 -6.88 4.27 -8.96
N ASN A 55 -7.65 5.03 -9.74
CA ASN A 55 -8.81 5.74 -9.22
C ASN A 55 -9.89 4.76 -8.74
N ASP A 56 -10.17 3.69 -9.50
CA ASP A 56 -11.17 2.70 -9.11
C ASP A 56 -10.74 1.94 -7.84
N LEU A 57 -9.44 1.69 -7.64
CA LEU A 57 -8.90 1.14 -6.40
C LEU A 57 -9.03 2.13 -5.22
N GLN A 58 -8.89 3.43 -5.44
CA GLN A 58 -9.18 4.46 -4.42
C GLN A 58 -10.68 4.54 -4.09
N ASP A 59 -11.57 4.37 -5.07
CA ASP A 59 -13.00 4.33 -4.81
C ASP A 59 -13.39 3.07 -4.01
N LEU A 60 -12.70 1.96 -4.26
CA LEU A 60 -12.86 0.73 -3.49
C LEU A 60 -12.48 0.93 -2.02
N LYS A 61 -11.41 1.70 -1.73
CA LYS A 61 -11.03 2.13 -0.38
C LYS A 61 -12.18 2.84 0.33
N ILE A 62 -12.77 3.86 -0.30
CA ILE A 62 -13.82 4.69 0.33
C ILE A 62 -15.02 3.83 0.76
N LYS A 63 -15.36 2.82 -0.05
CA LYS A 63 -16.42 1.87 0.28
C LYS A 63 -16.02 0.91 1.40
N SER A 64 -14.73 0.57 1.52
CA SER A 64 -14.21 -0.26 2.61
C SER A 64 -14.20 0.41 3.97
N GLU A 65 -14.05 1.74 4.02
CA GLU A 65 -13.95 2.51 5.26
C GLU A 65 -15.27 3.19 5.68
N GLY A 66 -16.35 3.05 4.89
CA GLY A 66 -17.63 3.74 5.11
C GLY A 66 -18.56 3.09 6.16
N GLU A 67 -19.49 3.88 6.73
CA GLU A 67 -20.40 3.49 7.83
C GLU A 67 -21.33 2.29 7.55
N TYR A 68 -21.53 1.92 6.28
CA TYR A 68 -22.42 0.84 5.87
C TYR A 68 -21.71 -0.51 5.66
N GLY A 69 -20.39 -0.55 5.84
CA GLY A 69 -19.57 -1.71 5.52
C GLY A 69 -19.57 -2.04 4.02
N ILE A 70 -18.66 -2.93 3.61
CA ILE A 70 -18.62 -3.37 2.21
C ILE A 70 -19.77 -4.33 1.94
N LYS A 71 -20.59 -4.02 0.94
CA LYS A 71 -21.44 -5.03 0.30
C LYS A 71 -20.56 -5.92 -0.58
N LEU A 72 -20.29 -7.12 -0.09
CA LEU A 72 -19.25 -8.00 -0.63
C LEU A 72 -19.47 -8.41 -2.10
N ARG A 73 -20.72 -8.58 -2.55
CA ARG A 73 -21.03 -8.78 -3.97
C ARG A 73 -20.62 -7.58 -4.82
N GLU A 74 -20.93 -6.36 -4.39
CA GLU A 74 -20.53 -5.14 -5.11
C GLU A 74 -19.01 -4.99 -5.15
N TYR A 75 -18.33 -5.44 -4.10
CA TYR A 75 -16.86 -5.45 -4.05
C TYR A 75 -16.24 -6.46 -5.02
N GLU A 76 -16.75 -7.69 -5.07
CA GLU A 76 -16.31 -8.70 -6.04
C GLU A 76 -16.54 -8.22 -7.47
N ASP A 77 -17.71 -7.66 -7.77
CA ASP A 77 -18.05 -7.13 -9.09
C ASP A 77 -17.11 -5.99 -9.48
N LYS A 78 -16.82 -5.06 -8.56
CA LYS A 78 -15.83 -4.00 -8.81
C LYS A 78 -14.43 -4.53 -9.02
N LEU A 79 -13.98 -5.51 -8.25
CA LEU A 79 -12.66 -6.09 -8.46
C LEU A 79 -12.55 -6.78 -9.83
N LYS A 80 -13.62 -7.44 -10.29
CA LYS A 80 -13.72 -8.02 -11.65
C LYS A 80 -13.66 -6.97 -12.75
N GLU A 81 -14.23 -5.79 -12.54
CA GLU A 81 -14.16 -4.66 -13.48
C GLU A 81 -12.75 -4.04 -13.54
N ILE A 82 -12.09 -3.87 -12.39
CA ILE A 82 -10.77 -3.22 -12.28
C ILE A 82 -9.66 -4.10 -12.88
N THR A 83 -9.71 -5.41 -12.62
CA THR A 83 -8.65 -6.36 -12.99
C THR A 83 -8.23 -6.28 -14.47
N PRO A 84 -9.13 -6.36 -15.47
CA PRO A 84 -8.73 -6.29 -16.87
C PRO A 84 -8.14 -4.92 -17.26
N VAL A 85 -8.59 -3.83 -16.64
CA VAL A 85 -8.03 -2.49 -16.88
C VAL A 85 -6.61 -2.40 -16.33
N ALA A 86 -6.37 -2.93 -15.14
CA ALA A 86 -5.04 -2.98 -14.51
C ALA A 86 -4.06 -3.88 -15.30
N GLN A 87 -4.53 -4.94 -15.94
CA GLN A 87 -3.70 -5.84 -16.75
C GLN A 87 -3.13 -5.18 -18.00
N ILE A 88 -3.88 -4.26 -18.62
CA ILE A 88 -3.46 -3.52 -19.83
C ILE A 88 -2.81 -2.16 -19.50
N ALA A 89 -2.71 -1.80 -18.22
CA ALA A 89 -2.12 -0.54 -17.79
C ALA A 89 -0.63 -0.48 -18.14
N GLN A 90 -0.19 0.72 -18.52
CA GLN A 90 1.18 1.04 -18.93
C GLN A 90 1.54 2.43 -18.43
N GLY A 91 2.83 2.70 -18.21
CA GLY A 91 3.30 4.00 -17.74
C GLY A 91 4.43 3.85 -16.75
N ASP A 92 4.40 4.69 -15.72
CA ASP A 92 5.40 4.69 -14.65
C ASP A 92 5.46 3.32 -13.93
N GLU A 93 6.66 2.74 -13.85
CA GLU A 93 6.87 1.39 -13.30
C GLU A 93 6.60 1.32 -11.80
N GLU A 94 6.89 2.39 -11.05
CA GLU A 94 6.64 2.44 -9.62
C GLU A 94 5.13 2.54 -9.35
N ALA A 95 4.42 3.36 -10.13
CA ALA A 95 2.96 3.43 -10.07
C ALA A 95 2.31 2.10 -10.46
N LEU A 96 2.82 1.42 -11.50
CA LEU A 96 2.33 0.11 -11.92
C LEU A 96 2.56 -0.96 -10.84
N ALA A 97 3.74 -0.97 -10.22
CA ALA A 97 4.05 -1.90 -9.13
C ALA A 97 3.13 -1.68 -7.92
N ALA A 98 2.93 -0.43 -7.52
CA ALA A 98 2.04 -0.07 -6.41
C ALA A 98 0.57 -0.41 -6.73
N MET A 99 0.08 -0.10 -7.94
CA MET A 99 -1.27 -0.47 -8.38
C MET A 99 -1.48 -2.00 -8.40
N ARG A 100 -0.52 -2.76 -8.95
CA ARG A 100 -0.58 -4.24 -8.96
C ARG A 100 -0.53 -4.81 -7.55
N SER A 101 0.29 -4.22 -6.67
CA SER A 101 0.36 -4.60 -5.26
C SER A 101 -0.98 -4.38 -4.56
N ALA A 102 -1.64 -3.25 -4.79
CA ALA A 102 -2.97 -2.96 -4.26
C ALA A 102 -4.01 -3.97 -4.77
N LEU A 103 -4.05 -4.21 -6.08
CA LEU A 103 -4.98 -5.16 -6.70
C LEU A 103 -4.83 -6.56 -6.10
N GLU A 104 -3.59 -7.02 -5.93
CA GLU A 104 -3.31 -8.33 -5.31
C GLU A 104 -3.78 -8.39 -3.85
N GLY A 105 -3.63 -7.30 -3.11
CA GLY A 105 -4.15 -7.20 -1.74
C GLY A 105 -5.67 -7.37 -1.68
N HIS A 106 -6.39 -6.68 -2.57
CA HIS A 106 -7.84 -6.81 -2.68
C HIS A 106 -8.29 -8.20 -3.13
N ARG A 107 -7.52 -8.86 -4.01
CA ARG A 107 -7.74 -10.23 -4.46
C ARG A 107 -7.60 -11.23 -3.31
N LEU A 108 -6.53 -11.13 -2.52
CA LEU A 108 -6.32 -11.97 -1.34
C LEU A 108 -7.41 -11.78 -0.29
N ALA A 109 -7.88 -10.55 -0.08
CA ALA A 109 -9.02 -10.27 0.81
C ALA A 109 -10.29 -10.99 0.33
N LEU A 110 -10.55 -10.96 -0.99
CA LEU A 110 -11.70 -11.65 -1.58
C LEU A 110 -11.59 -13.17 -1.44
N GLU A 111 -10.41 -13.75 -1.68
CA GLU A 111 -10.18 -15.19 -1.52
C GLU A 111 -10.44 -15.66 -0.08
N PHE A 112 -9.92 -14.92 0.90
CA PHE A 112 -10.18 -15.22 2.31
C PHE A 112 -11.67 -15.15 2.65
N TRP A 113 -12.36 -14.12 2.17
CA TRP A 113 -13.80 -13.97 2.39
C TRP A 113 -14.63 -15.07 1.73
N GLN A 114 -14.24 -15.50 0.52
CA GLN A 114 -14.99 -16.53 -0.22
C GLN A 114 -15.06 -17.86 0.53
N CYS A 115 -14.10 -18.16 1.41
CA CYS A 115 -14.13 -19.35 2.26
C CYS A 115 -15.40 -19.47 3.12
N ASP A 116 -16.07 -18.37 3.43
CA ASP A 116 -17.28 -18.36 4.28
C ASP A 116 -18.51 -18.97 3.61
N HIS A 117 -18.44 -19.20 2.30
CA HIS A 117 -19.49 -19.90 1.57
C HIS A 117 -19.39 -21.43 1.72
N LEU A 118 -18.30 -21.94 2.32
CA LEU A 118 -18.14 -23.35 2.59
C LEU A 118 -19.00 -23.78 3.77
N SER A 119 -19.72 -24.89 3.61
CA SER A 119 -20.43 -25.54 4.70
C SER A 119 -19.49 -26.52 5.41
N GLY A 120 -19.25 -26.27 6.70
CA GLY A 120 -18.48 -27.16 7.58
C GLY A 120 -17.28 -26.47 8.21
N TYR A 121 -17.10 -26.72 9.52
CA TYR A 121 -16.08 -26.06 10.34
C TYR A 121 -14.66 -26.31 9.82
N GLU A 122 -14.31 -27.57 9.58
CA GLU A 122 -12.97 -27.95 9.11
C GLU A 122 -12.69 -27.40 7.71
N GLN A 123 -13.64 -27.53 6.78
CA GLN A 123 -13.49 -27.02 5.41
C GLN A 123 -13.32 -25.50 5.37
N LEU A 124 -14.12 -24.78 6.16
CA LEU A 124 -14.03 -23.34 6.32
C LEU A 124 -12.63 -22.93 6.77
N HIS A 125 -12.14 -23.53 7.86
CA HIS A 125 -10.86 -23.13 8.45
C HIS A 125 -9.65 -23.59 7.63
N GLN A 126 -9.73 -24.73 6.94
CA GLN A 126 -8.71 -25.13 5.97
C GLN A 126 -8.61 -24.15 4.81
N CYS A 127 -9.75 -23.71 4.26
CA CYS A 127 -9.78 -22.71 3.19
C CYS A 127 -9.19 -21.37 3.67
N ARG A 128 -9.63 -20.90 4.84
CA ARG A 128 -9.13 -19.65 5.43
C ARG A 128 -7.63 -19.72 5.70
N ASP A 129 -7.13 -20.81 6.27
CA ASP A 129 -5.69 -20.99 6.55
C ASP A 129 -4.86 -21.06 5.26
N GLN A 130 -5.41 -21.63 4.17
CA GLN A 130 -4.77 -21.59 2.86
C GLN A 130 -4.72 -20.16 2.30
N ALA A 131 -5.82 -19.40 2.36
CA ALA A 131 -5.84 -18.00 1.94
C ALA A 131 -4.88 -17.13 2.78
N LEU A 132 -4.79 -17.41 4.08
CA LEU A 132 -3.87 -16.74 5.00
C LEU A 132 -2.40 -16.90 4.59
N GLN A 133 -2.00 -18.00 3.93
CA GLN A 133 -0.62 -18.14 3.46
C GLN A 133 -0.24 -17.02 2.47
N GLY A 134 -1.09 -16.76 1.47
CA GLY A 134 -0.86 -15.67 0.51
C GLY A 134 -0.91 -14.29 1.18
N ILE A 135 -1.82 -14.10 2.13
CA ILE A 135 -1.91 -12.86 2.92
C ILE A 135 -0.64 -12.64 3.73
N PHE A 136 -0.11 -13.68 4.37
CA PHE A 136 1.08 -13.60 5.22
C PHE A 136 2.36 -13.38 4.43
N ASP A 137 2.46 -13.94 3.23
CA ASP A 137 3.59 -13.70 2.34
C ASP A 137 3.61 -12.25 1.85
N LYS A 138 2.43 -11.66 1.61
CA LYS A 138 2.30 -10.28 1.17
C LYS A 138 2.42 -9.26 2.32
N TYR A 139 1.84 -9.59 3.48
CA TYR A 139 1.74 -8.72 4.65
C TYR A 139 2.28 -9.44 5.91
N PRO A 140 3.62 -9.50 6.08
CA PRO A 140 4.24 -10.17 7.23
C PRO A 140 3.78 -9.60 8.58
N GLU A 141 3.42 -8.32 8.66
CA GLU A 141 2.90 -7.71 9.87
C GLU A 141 1.53 -8.26 10.29
N ILE A 142 0.70 -8.69 9.33
CA ILE A 142 -0.58 -9.36 9.59
C ILE A 142 -0.32 -10.77 10.12
N LYS A 143 0.70 -11.46 9.57
CA LYS A 143 1.13 -12.78 10.06
C LYS A 143 1.53 -12.73 11.53
N GLU A 144 2.36 -11.76 11.91
CA GLU A 144 2.83 -11.63 13.29
C GLU A 144 1.66 -11.44 14.26
N GLN A 145 0.72 -10.57 13.93
CA GLN A 145 -0.48 -10.33 14.74
C GLN A 145 -1.38 -11.57 14.82
N ALA A 146 -1.61 -12.24 13.68
CA ALA A 146 -2.44 -13.44 13.62
C ALA A 146 -1.86 -14.60 14.44
N LEU A 147 -0.54 -14.82 14.37
CA LEU A 147 0.14 -15.86 15.14
C LEU A 147 0.13 -15.57 16.65
N ALA A 148 0.22 -14.31 17.05
CA ALA A 148 0.12 -13.93 18.46
C ALA A 148 -1.26 -14.29 19.03
N ILE A 149 -2.34 -14.04 18.29
CA ILE A 149 -3.70 -14.37 18.70
C ILE A 149 -3.92 -15.90 18.72
N ALA A 150 -3.49 -16.61 17.67
CA ALA A 150 -3.67 -18.06 17.57
C ALA A 150 -2.96 -18.86 18.68
N GLN A 151 -1.84 -18.35 19.21
CA GLN A 151 -1.16 -18.94 20.37
C GLN A 151 -1.99 -18.94 21.65
N GLU A 152 -2.94 -18.01 21.80
CA GLU A 152 -3.79 -17.91 22.98
C GLU A 152 -4.97 -18.90 22.93
N GLU A 153 -5.38 -19.35 21.74
CA GLU A 153 -6.64 -20.09 21.56
C GLU A 153 -6.53 -21.63 21.52
N ASN A 154 -5.32 -22.22 21.50
CA ASN A 154 -5.12 -23.69 21.44
C ASN A 154 -5.95 -24.40 20.33
N SER A 155 -6.15 -23.75 19.17
CA SER A 155 -6.81 -24.34 18.01
C SER A 155 -5.81 -24.98 17.03
N SER A 156 -6.25 -25.99 16.28
CA SER A 156 -5.48 -26.57 15.17
C SER A 156 -5.43 -25.68 13.92
N PHE A 157 -6.28 -24.65 13.87
CA PHE A 157 -6.37 -23.70 12.76
C PHE A 157 -6.05 -22.29 13.24
N ILE A 158 -5.21 -21.57 12.49
CA ILE A 158 -4.88 -20.18 12.83
C ILE A 158 -6.13 -19.31 12.69
N SER A 159 -6.89 -19.50 11.61
CA SER A 159 -8.12 -18.75 11.30
C SER A 159 -9.26 -18.96 12.28
N ALA A 160 -9.19 -19.96 13.17
CA ALA A 160 -10.22 -20.18 14.19
C ALA A 160 -10.24 -19.07 15.24
N GLY A 161 -9.07 -18.49 15.55
CA GLY A 161 -8.96 -17.43 16.55
C GLY A 161 -8.88 -16.02 15.98
N LEU A 162 -9.04 -15.86 14.67
CA LEU A 162 -9.02 -14.54 14.06
C LEU A 162 -10.44 -14.02 13.89
N ASP A 163 -10.66 -12.79 14.34
CA ASP A 163 -11.84 -12.04 13.95
C ASP A 163 -11.76 -11.73 12.45
N GLN A 164 -12.71 -12.28 11.71
CA GLN A 164 -12.75 -12.20 10.26
C GLN A 164 -12.81 -10.75 9.77
N GLN A 165 -13.64 -9.92 10.40
CA GLN A 165 -13.86 -8.54 9.97
C GLN A 165 -12.60 -7.70 10.20
N SER A 166 -11.98 -7.82 11.36
CA SER A 166 -10.72 -7.15 11.70
C SER A 166 -9.59 -7.54 10.75
N LEU A 167 -9.49 -8.82 10.38
CA LEU A 167 -8.51 -9.28 9.41
C LEU A 167 -8.77 -8.71 8.01
N LEU A 168 -10.02 -8.73 7.53
CA LEU A 168 -10.39 -8.14 6.25
C LEU A 168 -10.09 -6.63 6.21
N GLU A 169 -10.41 -5.90 7.28
CA GLU A 169 -10.09 -4.47 7.42
C GLU A 169 -8.59 -4.22 7.39
N ALA A 170 -7.78 -5.05 8.06
CA ALA A 170 -6.33 -4.94 8.02
C ALA A 170 -5.77 -5.15 6.59
N ILE A 171 -6.27 -6.17 5.87
CA ILE A 171 -5.87 -6.46 4.49
C ILE A 171 -6.28 -5.31 3.55
N TRP A 172 -7.52 -4.80 3.68
CA TRP A 172 -8.00 -3.67 2.88
C TRP A 172 -7.20 -2.41 3.16
N SER A 173 -6.93 -2.10 4.43
CA SER A 173 -6.09 -0.95 4.80
C SER A 173 -4.73 -1.01 4.10
N LYS A 174 -4.08 -2.18 4.10
CA LYS A 174 -2.79 -2.39 3.43
C LYS A 174 -2.87 -2.32 1.90
N ALA A 175 -3.92 -2.87 1.30
CA ALA A 175 -4.17 -2.73 -0.13
C ALA A 175 -4.37 -1.25 -0.52
N ASN A 176 -5.10 -0.52 0.31
CA ASN A 176 -5.42 0.89 0.13
C ASN A 176 -4.18 1.79 0.29
N GLU A 177 -3.25 1.47 1.19
CA GLU A 177 -1.94 2.14 1.29
C GLU A 177 -1.20 2.08 -0.05
N ASN A 178 -1.13 0.90 -0.68
CA ASN A 178 -0.49 0.70 -1.99
C ASN A 178 -1.20 1.50 -3.09
N ALA A 179 -2.54 1.53 -3.10
CA ALA A 179 -3.29 2.32 -4.08
C ALA A 179 -3.05 3.82 -3.91
N SER A 180 -2.91 4.30 -2.66
CA SER A 180 -2.61 5.70 -2.38
C SER A 180 -1.18 6.08 -2.80
N ILE A 181 -0.21 5.18 -2.65
CA ILE A 181 1.15 5.35 -3.19
C ILE A 181 1.08 5.51 -4.72
N ALA A 182 0.39 4.59 -5.41
CA ALA A 182 0.24 4.66 -6.86
C ALA A 182 -0.39 5.99 -7.31
N HIS A 183 -1.43 6.45 -6.61
CA HIS A 183 -2.09 7.73 -6.86
C HIS A 183 -1.15 8.92 -6.68
N GLN A 184 -0.35 8.95 -5.61
CA GLN A 184 0.59 10.05 -5.36
C GLN A 184 1.68 10.14 -6.42
N ILE A 185 2.12 9.01 -6.99
CA ILE A 185 3.12 8.98 -8.06
C ILE A 185 2.57 9.64 -9.34
N ILE A 186 1.32 9.31 -9.73
CA ILE A 186 0.75 9.82 -10.98
C ILE A 186 0.02 11.17 -10.84
N TYR A 187 -0.28 11.59 -9.61
CA TYR A 187 -0.85 12.88 -9.25
C TYR A 187 -0.04 13.53 -8.12
N PRO A 188 1.22 13.93 -8.37
CA PRO A 188 2.04 14.57 -7.35
C PRO A 188 1.39 15.90 -6.93
N PRO A 189 1.43 16.25 -5.63
CA PRO A 189 0.94 17.55 -5.18
C PRO A 189 1.70 18.66 -5.91
N LEU A 190 0.97 19.66 -6.42
CA LEU A 190 1.57 20.83 -7.04
C LEU A 190 2.40 21.58 -6.00
N ASP A 191 3.72 21.64 -6.21
CA ASP A 191 4.61 22.43 -5.38
C ASP A 191 4.43 23.92 -5.72
N LEU A 192 3.56 24.60 -4.95
CA LEU A 192 3.25 26.01 -5.10
C LEU A 192 4.33 26.95 -4.51
N THR A 193 5.52 26.45 -4.14
CA THR A 193 6.54 27.26 -3.46
C THR A 193 7.44 28.11 -4.38
N ASN A 194 7.28 28.06 -5.71
CA ASN A 194 8.16 28.78 -6.65
C ASN A 194 7.52 29.94 -7.44
N THR A 195 6.40 30.52 -7.02
CA THR A 195 5.81 31.71 -7.68
C THR A 195 5.69 32.91 -6.76
N VAL A 196 6.76 33.31 -6.07
CA VAL A 196 6.88 34.67 -5.50
C VAL A 196 8.34 35.13 -5.56
N THR A 197 8.72 35.78 -6.67
CA THR A 197 9.84 36.75 -6.88
C THR A 197 10.01 36.85 -8.40
N GLU A 198 9.92 37.98 -9.10
CA GLU A 198 10.22 39.37 -8.78
C GLU A 198 9.25 40.27 -9.56
N GLU A 199 8.62 41.23 -8.89
CA GLU A 199 8.26 42.50 -9.53
C GLU A 199 8.42 43.61 -8.48
N LYS A 200 9.63 44.18 -8.42
CA LYS A 200 9.84 45.58 -8.04
C LYS A 200 11.24 46.08 -8.38
#